data_AF-A0A7W9JK36-F1
#
_entry.id   AF-A0A7W9JK36-F1
#
_cell.length_a   1.000
_cell.length_b   1.000
_cell.length_c   1.000
_cell.angle_alpha   90.00
_cell.angle_beta   90.00
_cell.angle_gamma   90.00
#
_symmetry.space_group_name_H-M   'P 1'
#
loop_
_entity.id
_entity.type
_entity.pdbx_description
1 polymer ?
#
loop_
_entity_poly.entity_id
_entity_poly.type
_entity_poly.pdbx_seq_one_letter_code
_entity_poly.pdbx_strand_id
1 'polypeptide(L)'
;MTSATSSSPASPAPAAACLVLTLAATAALPDWSGSGVARPLWALLLPAALGLAGAGLALRARRPGWAAACAAVGLCAVPALIVVTTIVSGP
;
A
#
# COMPACT_ATOMS: atom_id res chain seq x y z
N MET A 1 25.52 14.24 19.89
CA MET A 1 24.66 15.08 19.02
C MET A 1 24.28 14.26 17.81
N THR A 2 23.05 13.74 17.78
CA THR A 2 22.55 12.86 16.72
C THR A 2 22.15 13.69 15.51
N SER A 3 22.94 13.58 14.45
CA SER A 3 22.63 14.07 13.12
C SER A 3 21.44 13.30 12.56
N ALA A 4 20.23 13.82 12.73
CA ALA A 4 19.07 13.40 11.96
C ALA A 4 18.54 14.61 11.21
N THR A 5 19.31 15.03 10.19
CA THR A 5 18.77 15.90 9.15
C THR A 5 17.73 15.06 8.40
N SER A 6 16.48 15.06 8.86
CA SER A 6 15.36 14.63 8.03
C SER A 6 15.15 15.72 6.98
N SER A 7 16.03 15.73 5.99
CA SER A 7 15.72 16.32 4.70
C SER A 7 14.51 15.55 4.18
N SER A 8 13.30 15.95 4.55
CA SER A 8 12.09 15.51 3.88
C SER A 8 12.28 15.92 2.42
N PRO A 9 12.58 15.00 1.49
CA PRO A 9 12.54 15.37 0.09
C PRO A 9 11.07 15.67 -0.14
N ALA A 10 10.72 16.93 -0.41
CA ALA A 10 9.34 17.38 -0.61
C ALA A 10 8.57 16.29 -1.38
N SER A 11 7.81 15.49 -0.65
CA SER A 11 7.26 14.25 -1.19
C SER A 11 6.26 14.70 -2.24
N PRO A 12 6.15 14.03 -3.40
CA PRO A 12 4.98 14.24 -4.25
C PRO A 12 3.75 13.92 -3.40
N ALA A 13 3.12 14.94 -2.83
CA ALA A 13 1.93 14.86 -1.99
C ALA A 13 0.89 13.85 -2.54
N PRO A 14 0.61 13.80 -3.86
CA PRO A 14 -0.29 12.79 -4.41
C PRO A 14 0.24 11.34 -4.31
N ALA A 15 1.53 11.08 -4.54
CA ALA A 15 2.05 9.71 -4.45
C ALA A 15 2.17 9.23 -3.00
N ALA A 16 2.52 10.14 -2.07
CA ALA A 16 2.50 9.85 -0.64
C ALA A 16 1.06 9.53 -0.16
N ALA A 17 0.07 10.30 -0.60
CA ALA A 17 -1.33 10.01 -0.32
C ALA A 17 -1.76 8.64 -0.87
N CYS A 18 -1.38 8.28 -2.10
CA CYS A 18 -1.63 6.94 -2.66
C CYS A 18 -0.96 5.83 -1.84
N LEU A 19 0.25 6.05 -1.34
CA LEU A 19 0.96 5.09 -0.50
C LEU A 19 0.24 4.86 0.83
N VAL A 20 -0.18 5.95 1.49
CA VAL A 20 -0.95 5.88 2.74
C VAL A 20 -2.31 5.21 2.49
N LEU A 21 -2.99 5.54 1.39
CA LEU A 21 -4.25 4.90 1.00
C LEU A 21 -4.06 3.40 0.70
N THR A 22 -2.94 3.02 0.07
CA THR A 22 -2.60 1.62 -0.19
C THR A 22 -2.47 0.86 1.12
N LEU A 23 -1.72 1.41 2.08
CA LEU A 23 -1.55 0.83 3.42
C LEU A 23 -2.88 0.74 4.18
N ALA A 24 -3.68 1.82 4.17
CA ALA A 24 -4.98 1.86 4.83
C ALA A 24 -5.95 0.84 4.23
N ALA A 25 -6.03 0.74 2.89
CA ALA A 25 -6.82 -0.27 2.22
C ALA A 25 -6.36 -1.68 2.58
N THR A 26 -5.03 -1.92 2.57
CA THR A 26 -4.42 -3.21 2.94
C THR A 26 -4.80 -3.61 4.36
N ALA A 27 -4.77 -2.67 5.30
CA ALA A 27 -5.12 -2.92 6.70
C ALA A 27 -6.63 -3.02 6.95
N ALA A 28 -7.48 -2.41 6.13
CA ALA A 28 -8.94 -2.48 6.28
C ALA A 28 -9.57 -3.72 5.63
N LEU A 29 -8.81 -4.44 4.80
CA LEU A 29 -9.25 -5.62 4.06
C LEU A 29 -9.37 -6.90 4.92
N PRO A 30 -8.51 -7.18 5.90
CA PRO A 30 -8.69 -8.32 6.79
C PRO A 30 -9.98 -8.18 7.61
N ASP A 31 -10.64 -9.31 7.87
CA ASP A 31 -11.77 -9.36 8.78
C ASP A 31 -11.29 -9.45 10.22
N TRP A 32 -11.06 -8.29 10.83
CA TRP A 32 -10.65 -8.19 12.23
C TRP A 32 -11.76 -8.62 13.21
N SER A 33 -13.01 -8.61 12.77
CA SER A 33 -14.17 -8.93 13.60
C SER A 33 -14.52 -10.43 13.63
N GLY A 34 -13.88 -11.25 12.78
CA GLY A 34 -14.20 -12.67 12.66
C GLY A 34 -15.63 -12.93 12.18
N SER A 35 -16.20 -12.00 11.39
CA SER A 35 -17.55 -12.09 10.82
C SER A 35 -17.72 -13.29 9.88
N GLY A 36 -16.64 -13.81 9.30
CA GLY A 36 -16.66 -14.93 8.35
C GLY A 36 -17.27 -14.58 6.99
N VAL A 37 -17.56 -13.29 6.75
CA VAL A 37 -18.11 -12.81 5.48
C VAL A 37 -17.00 -12.86 4.42
N ALA A 38 -17.21 -13.67 3.39
CA ALA A 38 -16.31 -13.76 2.26
C ALA A 38 -16.18 -12.40 1.58
N ARG A 39 -15.00 -11.78 1.70
CA ARG A 39 -14.71 -10.54 0.97
C ARG A 39 -14.43 -10.87 -0.50
N PRO A 40 -14.92 -10.04 -1.42
CA PRO A 40 -14.74 -10.33 -2.82
C PRO A 40 -13.27 -10.26 -3.24
N LEU A 41 -12.84 -11.22 -4.07
CA LEU A 41 -11.46 -11.34 -4.57
C LEU A 41 -10.93 -10.05 -5.22
N TRP A 42 -11.79 -9.30 -5.91
CA TRP A 42 -11.39 -8.02 -6.52
C TRP A 42 -10.96 -6.97 -5.51
N ALA A 43 -11.45 -7.03 -4.27
CA ALA A 43 -11.06 -6.09 -3.22
C ALA A 43 -9.59 -6.29 -2.79
N LEU A 44 -9.04 -7.50 -2.94
CA LEU A 44 -7.62 -7.79 -2.69
C LEU A 44 -6.69 -7.12 -3.71
N LEU A 45 -7.21 -6.70 -4.87
CA LEU A 45 -6.47 -6.00 -5.91
C LEU A 45 -6.41 -4.48 -5.69
N LEU A 46 -7.23 -3.93 -4.77
CA LEU A 46 -7.26 -2.48 -4.49
C LEU A 46 -5.89 -1.91 -4.09
N PRO A 47 -5.12 -2.54 -3.18
CA PRO A 47 -3.79 -2.04 -2.83
C PRO A 47 -2.83 -2.01 -4.02
N ALA A 48 -2.85 -3.04 -4.88
CA ALA A 48 -2.03 -3.05 -6.09
C ALA A 48 -2.42 -1.92 -7.04
N ALA A 49 -3.72 -1.70 -7.26
CA ALA A 49 -4.21 -0.61 -8.11
C ALA A 49 -3.80 0.77 -7.55
N LEU A 50 -3.93 0.99 -6.24
CA LEU A 50 -3.53 2.23 -5.57
C LEU A 50 -2.01 2.44 -5.63
N GLY A 51 -1.21 1.40 -5.40
CA GLY A 51 0.25 1.48 -5.49
C GLY A 51 0.73 1.76 -6.92
N LEU A 52 0.11 1.15 -7.93
CA LEU A 52 0.40 1.44 -9.34
C LEU A 52 -0.03 2.86 -9.74
N ALA A 53 -1.19 3.33 -9.28
CA ALA A 53 -1.63 4.71 -9.49
C ALA A 53 -0.65 5.72 -8.85
N GLY A 54 -0.21 5.46 -7.62
CA GLY A 54 0.83 6.23 -6.93
C GLY A 54 2.16 6.20 -7.66
N ALA A 55 2.54 5.06 -8.24
CA ALA A 55 3.74 4.94 -9.05
C ALA A 55 3.67 5.78 -10.33
N GLY A 56 2.53 5.75 -11.03
CA GLY A 56 2.27 6.59 -12.20
C GLY A 56 2.36 8.09 -11.89
N LEU A 57 1.81 8.51 -10.75
CA LEU A 57 1.89 9.91 -10.30
C LEU A 57 3.33 10.32 -9.95
N ALA A 58 4.09 9.45 -9.31
CA ALA A 58 5.50 9.70 -8.99
C ALA A 58 6.41 9.75 -10.24
N LEU A 59 6.13 8.91 -11.25
CA LEU A 59 6.80 8.97 -12.55
C LEU A 59 6.53 10.30 -13.26
N ARG A 60 5.27 10.76 -13.25
CA ARG A 60 4.90 12.08 -13.81
C ARG A 60 5.63 13.23 -13.11
N ALA A 61 5.90 13.11 -11.81
CA ALA A 61 6.68 14.07 -11.05
C ALA A 61 8.21 13.96 -11.25
N ARG A 62 8.69 13.11 -12.18
CA ARG A 62 10.11 12.77 -12.41
C ARG A 62 10.84 12.31 -11.14
N ARG A 63 10.13 11.62 -10.23
CA ARG A 63 10.67 11.07 -8.97
C ARG A 63 10.68 9.53 -9.04
N PRO A 64 11.63 8.91 -9.76
CA PRO A 64 11.64 7.46 -9.98
C PRO A 64 11.75 6.65 -8.68
N GLY A 65 12.44 7.15 -7.66
CA GLY A 65 12.54 6.48 -6.36
C GLY A 65 11.18 6.34 -5.65
N TRP A 66 10.32 7.36 -5.74
CA TRP A 66 8.96 7.28 -5.21
C TRP A 66 8.07 6.37 -6.04
N ALA A 67 8.29 6.32 -7.36
CA ALA A 67 7.56 5.41 -8.22
C ALA A 67 7.86 3.95 -7.89
N ALA A 68 9.14 3.62 -7.70
CA ALA A 68 9.56 2.29 -7.28
C ALA A 68 8.98 1.93 -5.91
N ALA A 69 9.00 2.85 -4.95
CA ALA A 69 8.40 2.62 -3.62
C ALA A 69 6.90 2.34 -3.70
N CYS A 70 6.13 3.16 -4.43
CA CYS A 70 4.68 2.96 -4.60
C CYS A 70 4.36 1.64 -5.31
N ALA A 71 5.10 1.32 -6.37
CA ALA A 71 4.91 0.08 -7.12
C ALA A 71 5.25 -1.15 -6.26
N ALA A 72 6.39 -1.11 -5.56
CA ALA A 72 6.82 -2.19 -4.67
C ALA A 72 5.82 -2.40 -3.53
N VAL A 73 5.37 -1.34 -2.87
CA VAL A 73 4.39 -1.46 -1.78
C VAL A 73 3.04 -1.98 -2.29
N GLY A 74 2.54 -1.48 -3.43
CA GLY A 74 1.29 -1.98 -4.01
C GLY A 74 1.36 -3.45 -4.41
N LEU A 75 2.47 -3.88 -5.01
CA LEU A 75 2.68 -5.28 -5.41
C LEU A 75 2.86 -6.20 -4.21
N CYS A 76 3.64 -5.79 -3.20
CA CYS A 76 3.86 -6.57 -1.99
C CYS A 76 2.63 -6.60 -1.07
N ALA A 77 1.74 -5.61 -1.17
CA ALA A 77 0.53 -5.56 -0.35
C ALA A 77 -0.41 -6.75 -0.64
N VAL A 78 -0.53 -7.22 -1.88
CA VAL A 78 -1.40 -8.34 -2.24
C VAL A 78 -1.00 -9.66 -1.57
N PRO A 79 0.24 -10.18 -1.71
CA PRO A 79 0.66 -11.39 -1.03
C PRO A 79 0.67 -11.21 0.50
N ALA A 80 1.04 -10.02 1.00
CA ALA A 80 0.95 -9.73 2.43
C ALA A 80 -0.50 -9.85 2.94
N LEU A 81 -1.48 -9.34 2.18
CA LEU A 81 -2.90 -9.45 2.51
C LEU A 81 -3.36 -10.89 2.55
N ILE A 82 -2.99 -11.70 1.55
CA ILE A 82 -3.34 -13.12 1.49
C ILE A 82 -2.82 -13.82 2.76
N VAL A 83 -1.53 -13.65 3.08
CA VAL A 83 -0.92 -14.24 4.28
C VAL A 83 -1.64 -13.79 5.55
N VAL A 84 -1.91 -12.50 5.71
CA VAL A 84 -2.60 -11.97 6.89
C VAL A 84 -4.02 -12.53 6.98
N THR A 85 -4.78 -12.58 5.88
CA THR A 85 -6.13 -13.14 5.89
C THR A 85 -6.13 -14.62 6.23
N THR A 86 -5.17 -15.41 5.74
CA THR A 86 -5.04 -16.82 6.09
C THR A 86 -4.67 -17.01 7.56
N ILE A 87 -3.81 -16.16 8.13
CA ILE A 87 -3.46 -16.23 9.56
C ILE A 87 -4.67 -15.84 10.43
N VAL A 88 -5.41 -14.79 10.06
CA VAL A 88 -6.52 -14.27 10.86
C VAL A 88 -7.77 -15.15 10.76
N SER A 89 -8.11 -15.62 9.56
CA SER A 89 -9.31 -16.42 9.31
C SER A 89 -9.11 -17.93 9.47
N GLY A 90 -7.85 -18.38 9.60
CA GLY A 90 -7.50 -19.80 9.60
C GLY A 90 -7.35 -20.39 8.18
N PRO A 91 -6.75 -21.58 8.04
CA PRO A 91 -6.62 -22.29 6.77
C PRO A 91 -7.96 -22.82 6.23
#